data_AF-A0AAN6WLC0-F1
#
_entry.id   AF-A0AAN6WLC0-F1
#
_cell.length_a   1.000
_cell.length_b   1.000
_cell.length_c   1.000
_cell.angle_alpha   90.00
_cell.angle_beta   90.00
_cell.angle_gamma   90.00
#
_symmetry.space_group_name_H-M   'P 1'
#
loop_
_entity.id
_entity.type
_entity.pdbx_description
1 polymer ?
#
loop_
_entity_poly.entity_id
_entity_poly.type
_entity_poly.pdbx_seq_one_letter_code
_entity_poly.pdbx_strand_id
1 'polypeptide(L)'
;HETGVLLSAHPPSIEFFKTLPRPPSEKSVRGIYAVVMEKAECPTRSYIGSGTRIIWAGNVSGRLTEYHQYKNLPSRISSSMTEGYTITHQGLLYWQEMPTAPARIPIRSLMSEGGRP
;
A
#
# COMPACT_ATOMS: atom_id res chain seq x y z
N HIS A 1 -6.72 2.11 -25.76
CA HIS A 1 -5.60 3.06 -25.64
C HIS A 1 -5.77 3.82 -24.33
N GLU A 2 -5.19 3.34 -23.24
CA GLU A 2 -5.28 4.00 -21.92
C GLU A 2 -3.88 4.27 -21.38
N THR A 3 -3.34 5.46 -21.70
CA THR A 3 -2.08 5.98 -21.14
C THR A 3 -2.35 7.11 -20.13
N GLY A 4 -3.53 7.11 -19.49
CA GLY A 4 -4.19 8.33 -19.00
C GLY A 4 -3.82 8.89 -17.63
N VAL A 5 -2.95 8.26 -16.84
CA VAL A 5 -2.64 8.76 -15.47
C VAL A 5 -1.15 8.85 -15.19
N LEU A 6 -0.34 7.91 -15.71
CA LEU A 6 1.11 7.91 -15.50
C LEU A 6 1.84 9.08 -16.20
N LEU A 7 1.20 9.69 -17.21
CA LEU A 7 1.73 10.81 -18.00
C LEU A 7 0.82 12.05 -17.95
N SER A 8 -0.08 12.14 -16.96
CA SER A 8 -0.96 13.30 -16.84
C SER A 8 -0.12 14.56 -16.60
N ALA A 9 -0.33 15.60 -17.42
CA ALA A 9 0.25 16.93 -17.19
C ALA A 9 -0.18 17.56 -15.86
N HIS A 10 -1.27 17.05 -15.29
CA HIS A 10 -1.82 17.49 -14.01
C HIS A 10 -1.79 16.31 -13.03
N PRO A 11 -0.76 16.19 -12.19
CA PRO A 11 -0.74 15.18 -11.14
C PRO A 11 -1.90 15.44 -10.15
N PRO A 12 -2.39 14.40 -9.45
CA PRO A 12 -3.40 14.59 -8.41
C PRO A 12 -2.93 15.57 -7.34
N SER A 13 -3.84 16.42 -6.87
CA SER A 13 -3.54 17.34 -5.77
C SER A 13 -3.34 16.60 -4.44
N ILE A 14 -2.72 17.25 -3.46
CA ILE A 14 -2.61 16.71 -2.10
C ILE A 14 -3.98 16.42 -1.48
N GLU A 15 -4.96 17.27 -1.76
CA GLU A 15 -6.34 17.12 -1.28
C GLU A 15 -6.98 15.82 -1.80
N PHE A 16 -6.69 15.41 -3.04
CA PHE A 16 -7.11 14.09 -3.53
C PHE A 16 -6.60 12.97 -2.61
N PHE A 17 -5.31 12.99 -2.22
CA PHE A 17 -4.76 11.96 -1.34
C PHE A 17 -5.40 11.95 0.05
N LYS A 18 -5.82 13.11 0.56
CA LYS A 18 -6.54 13.23 1.84
C LYS A 18 -7.96 12.68 1.79
N THR A 19 -8.55 12.53 0.60
CA THR A 19 -9.87 11.88 0.42
C THR A 19 -9.81 10.36 0.33
N LEU A 20 -8.61 9.77 0.25
CA LEU A 20 -8.48 8.33 0.04
C LEU A 20 -9.05 7.51 1.20
N PRO A 21 -9.74 6.39 0.92
CA PRO A 21 -10.34 5.55 1.94
C PRO A 21 -9.29 4.82 2.77
N ARG A 22 -9.61 4.56 4.03
CA ARG A 22 -8.79 3.70 4.90
C ARG A 22 -8.98 2.22 4.51
N PRO A 23 -7.99 1.35 4.80
CA PRO A 23 -8.19 -0.09 4.64
C PRO A 23 -9.36 -0.60 5.49
N PRO A 24 -10.16 -1.55 4.97
CA PRO A 24 -11.18 -2.21 5.77
C PRO A 24 -10.54 -2.92 6.98
N SER A 25 -11.14 -2.76 8.15
CA SER A 25 -10.62 -3.31 9.41
C SER A 25 -10.83 -4.82 9.55
N GLU A 26 -11.86 -5.36 8.90
CA GLU A 26 -12.30 -6.74 9.08
C GLU A 26 -11.60 -7.75 8.15
N LYS A 27 -10.87 -7.25 7.13
CA LYS A 27 -10.33 -8.10 6.06
C LYS A 27 -8.87 -7.79 5.79
N SER A 28 -8.09 -8.85 5.55
CA SER A 28 -6.74 -8.72 5.01
C SER A 28 -6.82 -8.31 3.55
N VAL A 29 -6.25 -7.14 3.22
CA VAL A 29 -6.19 -6.62 1.86
C VAL A 29 -4.75 -6.44 1.39
N ARG A 30 -4.52 -6.69 0.11
CA ARG A 30 -3.34 -6.20 -0.62
C ARG A 30 -3.68 -4.92 -1.34
N GLY A 31 -2.70 -4.07 -1.58
CA GLY A 31 -2.95 -2.83 -2.27
C GLY A 31 -1.78 -1.87 -2.31
N ILE A 32 -2.08 -0.71 -2.90
CA ILE A 32 -1.21 0.46 -2.99
C ILE A 32 -1.84 1.52 -2.10
N TYR A 33 -1.03 2.09 -1.22
CA TYR A 33 -1.43 3.12 -0.27
C TYR A 33 -0.61 4.40 -0.45
N ALA A 34 -1.18 5.51 0.00
CA ALA A 34 -0.52 6.80 0.11
C ALA A 34 -0.47 7.23 1.58
N VAL A 35 0.64 7.88 1.96
CA VAL A 35 0.85 8.51 3.26
C VAL A 35 1.14 9.98 3.02
N VAL A 36 0.35 10.86 3.65
CA VAL A 36 0.51 12.31 3.57
C VAL A 36 1.21 12.79 4.84
N MET A 37 2.23 13.62 4.66
CA MET A 37 3.03 14.18 5.75
C MET A 37 3.12 15.69 5.64
N GLU A 38 2.81 16.39 6.72
CA GLU A 38 2.74 17.85 6.73
C GLU A 38 3.65 18.43 7.81
N LYS A 39 4.11 19.64 7.55
CA LYS A 39 4.88 20.47 8.47
C LYS A 39 4.45 21.91 8.23
N ALA A 40 4.28 22.68 9.31
CA ALA A 40 3.87 24.07 9.21
C ALA A 40 4.79 24.84 8.25
N GLU A 41 4.19 25.67 7.39
CA GLU A 41 4.90 26.53 6.43
C GLU A 41 5.81 25.80 5.43
N CYS A 42 5.67 24.47 5.31
CA CYS A 42 6.45 23.65 4.39
C CYS A 42 5.53 22.95 3.38
N PRO A 43 6.02 22.65 2.16
CA PRO A 43 5.26 21.85 1.21
C PRO A 43 4.92 20.46 1.77
N THR A 44 3.66 20.04 1.62
CA THR A 44 3.22 18.69 1.99
C THR A 44 4.01 17.63 1.22
N ARG A 45 4.38 16.54 1.91
CA ARG A 45 5.04 15.37 1.32
C ARG A 45 4.07 14.21 1.21
N SER A 46 4.23 13.43 0.15
CA SER A 46 3.51 12.17 -0.03
C SER A 46 4.49 11.01 -0.19
N TYR A 47 4.16 9.87 0.41
CA TYR A 47 4.85 8.60 0.19
C TYR A 47 3.86 7.58 -0.35
N ILE A 48 4.21 6.93 -1.46
CA ILE A 48 3.44 5.82 -2.03
C ILE A 48 4.13 4.51 -1.68
N GLY A 49 3.36 3.56 -1.15
CA GLY A 49 3.85 2.23 -0.83
C GLY A 49 2.85 1.14 -1.21
N SER A 50 3.26 -0.10 -1.03
CA SER A 50 2.41 -1.27 -1.28
C SER A 50 2.50 -2.26 -0.14
N GLY A 51 1.37 -2.88 0.19
CA GLY A 51 1.30 -4.02 1.11
C GLY A 51 0.69 -5.19 0.36
N THR A 52 1.39 -6.31 0.25
CA THR A 52 0.97 -7.44 -0.61
C THR A 52 1.00 -8.78 0.11
N ARG A 53 1.51 -8.83 1.34
CA ARG A 53 1.58 -10.08 2.10
C ARG A 53 0.19 -10.45 2.63
N ILE A 54 -0.05 -11.76 2.78
CA ILE A 54 -1.25 -12.28 3.45
C ILE A 54 -1.19 -12.00 4.95
N ILE A 55 0.00 -12.20 5.53
CA ILE A 55 0.25 -11.96 6.95
C ILE A 55 0.13 -10.48 7.28
N TRP A 56 -0.28 -10.18 8.52
CA TRP A 56 -0.42 -8.82 9.01
C TRP A 56 0.86 -8.00 8.78
N ALA A 57 2.02 -8.57 9.12
CA ALA A 57 3.32 -7.97 8.85
C ALA A 57 3.60 -7.88 7.34
N GLY A 58 3.26 -6.74 6.74
CA GLY A 58 3.48 -6.42 5.34
C GLY A 58 2.25 -6.51 4.44
N ASN A 59 1.05 -6.79 4.99
CA ASN A 59 -0.18 -6.40 4.33
C ASN A 59 -0.40 -4.87 4.48
N VAL A 60 -1.39 -4.31 3.79
CA VAL A 60 -1.65 -2.86 3.84
C VAL A 60 -1.96 -2.39 5.26
N SER A 61 -2.89 -3.05 5.95
CA SER A 61 -3.37 -2.62 7.27
C SER A 61 -2.25 -2.63 8.31
N GLY A 62 -1.39 -3.64 8.28
CA GLY A 62 -0.22 -3.73 9.15
C GLY A 62 0.78 -2.63 8.87
N ARG A 63 1.11 -2.36 7.60
CA ARG A 63 2.01 -1.23 7.23
C ARG A 63 1.49 0.11 7.73
N LEU A 64 0.22 0.41 7.48
CA LEU A 64 -0.38 1.68 7.90
C LEU A 64 -0.44 1.81 9.43
N THR A 65 -0.74 0.71 10.13
CA THR A 65 -0.71 0.66 11.60
C THR A 65 0.69 0.88 12.15
N GLU A 66 1.71 0.22 11.58
CA GLU A 66 3.11 0.42 11.95
C GLU A 66 3.50 1.90 11.79
N TYR A 67 3.11 2.52 10.68
CA TYR A 67 3.46 3.91 10.42
C TYR A 67 2.74 4.89 11.35
N HIS A 68 1.47 4.62 11.67
CA HIS A 68 0.73 5.40 12.67
C HIS A 68 1.38 5.30 14.06
N GLN A 69 1.99 4.15 14.38
CA GLN A 69 2.74 3.93 15.61
C GLN A 69 4.22 4.33 15.53
N TYR A 70 4.66 4.95 14.42
CA TYR A 70 6.06 5.29 14.16
C TYR A 70 7.05 4.11 14.25
N LYS A 71 6.59 2.91 13.89
CA LYS A 71 7.38 1.66 13.86
C LYS A 71 7.73 1.28 12.42
N ASN A 72 8.88 0.64 12.23
CA ASN A 72 9.31 0.05 10.95
C ASN A 72 9.13 0.99 9.73
N LEU A 73 9.43 2.28 9.93
CA LEU A 73 9.22 3.31 8.91
C LEU A 73 10.18 3.10 7.73
N PRO A 74 9.70 3.23 6.48
CA PRO A 74 10.57 3.38 5.32
C PRO A 74 11.50 4.57 5.52
N SER A 75 12.73 4.47 5.00
CA SER A 75 13.77 5.50 5.17
C SER A 75 13.29 6.92 4.81
N ARG A 76 12.48 7.07 3.75
CA ARG A 76 11.93 8.37 3.33
C ARG A 76 10.89 8.95 4.29
N ILE A 77 10.07 8.10 4.91
CA ILE A 77 9.14 8.54 5.96
C ILE A 77 9.97 8.91 7.19
N SER A 78 10.92 8.07 7.60
CA SER A 78 11.80 8.33 8.74
C SER A 78 12.55 9.65 8.60
N SER A 79 13.15 9.94 7.43
CA SER A 79 13.83 11.22 7.18
C SER A 79 12.88 12.40 7.34
N SER A 80 11.67 12.30 6.78
CA SER A 80 10.66 13.36 6.89
C SER A 80 10.25 13.60 8.34
N MET A 81 10.10 12.54 9.14
CA MET A 81 9.83 12.67 10.59
C MET A 81 10.97 13.39 11.31
N THR A 82 12.24 13.02 11.03
CA THR A 82 13.41 13.70 11.60
C THR A 82 13.47 15.19 11.22
N GLU A 83 12.99 15.54 10.03
CA GLU A 83 12.88 16.93 9.56
C GLU A 83 11.69 17.69 10.18
N GLY A 84 10.91 17.06 11.06
CA GLY A 84 9.79 17.67 11.78
C GLY A 84 8.44 17.60 11.05
N TYR A 85 8.30 16.75 10.04
CA TYR A 85 6.99 16.45 9.45
C TYR A 85 6.23 15.44 10.33
N THR A 86 4.90 15.48 10.26
CA THR A 86 4.02 14.52 10.91
C THR A 86 3.14 13.83 9.88
N ILE A 87 2.76 12.57 10.11
CA ILE A 87 1.78 11.89 9.25
C ILE A 87 0.39 12.45 9.55
N THR A 88 -0.25 13.07 8.55
CA THR A 88 -1.59 13.67 8.72
C THR A 88 -2.69 12.85 8.05
N HIS A 89 -2.39 12.07 7.01
CA HIS A 89 -3.36 11.16 6.39
C HIS A 89 -2.72 9.88 5.86
N GLN A 90 -3.52 8.82 5.80
CA GLN A 90 -3.17 7.53 5.22
C GLN A 90 -4.40 6.94 4.52
N GLY A 91 -4.24 6.49 3.28
CA GLY A 91 -5.36 5.92 2.52
C GLY A 91 -4.93 5.07 1.33
N LEU A 92 -5.91 4.43 0.70
CA LEU A 92 -5.72 3.46 -0.36
C LEU A 92 -5.98 4.05 -1.74
N LEU A 93 -5.00 3.89 -2.63
CA LEU A 93 -5.14 4.19 -4.06
C LEU A 93 -5.80 3.02 -4.79
N TYR A 94 -5.46 1.79 -4.38
CA TYR A 94 -6.02 0.55 -4.91
C TYR A 94 -5.92 -0.52 -3.85
N TRP A 95 -6.91 -1.40 -3.77
CA TRP A 95 -6.85 -2.57 -2.91
C TRP A 95 -7.72 -3.70 -3.41
N GLN A 96 -7.40 -4.89 -2.93
CA GLN A 96 -8.18 -6.09 -3.16
C GLN A 96 -8.13 -6.98 -1.91
N GLU A 97 -9.25 -7.61 -1.58
CA GLU A 97 -9.30 -8.64 -0.57
C GLU A 97 -8.33 -9.78 -0.93
N MET A 98 -7.56 -10.23 0.05
CA MET A 98 -6.71 -11.39 -0.15
C MET A 98 -7.60 -12.62 -0.30
N PRO A 99 -7.30 -13.52 -1.25
CA PRO A 99 -8.01 -14.78 -1.33
C PRO A 99 -7.87 -15.50 0.01
N THR A 100 -8.99 -15.91 0.59
CA THR A 100 -8.98 -16.84 1.72
C THR A 100 -8.23 -18.08 1.26
N ALA A 101 -7.23 -18.52 2.02
CA ALA A 101 -6.50 -19.74 1.69
C ALA A 101 -7.54 -20.84 1.42
N PRO A 102 -7.52 -21.51 0.25
CA PRO A 102 -8.42 -22.61 0.01
C PRO A 102 -8.20 -23.64 1.11
N ALA A 103 -9.28 -24.14 1.70
CA ALA A 103 -9.21 -25.31 2.56
C ALA A 103 -8.66 -26.48 1.73
N ARG A 104 -7.33 -26.66 1.74
CA ARG A 104 -6.60 -27.70 1.02
C ARG A 104 -6.93 -27.76 -0.48
N ILE A 105 -6.18 -27.04 -1.32
CA ILE A 105 -6.10 -27.44 -2.74
C ILE A 105 -5.33 -28.78 -2.76
N PRO A 106 -5.90 -29.90 -3.25
CA PRO A 106 -5.09 -31.05 -3.58
C PRO A 106 -4.10 -30.60 -4.65
N ILE A 107 -2.81 -30.63 -4.32
CA ILE A 107 -1.75 -30.35 -5.28
C ILE A 107 -1.85 -31.45 -6.36
N ARG A 108 -2.60 -31.19 -7.44
CA ARG A 108 -2.26 -31.80 -8.72
C ARG A 108 -0.98 -31.11 -9.13
N SER A 109 0.12 -31.74 -8.74
CA SER A 109 1.42 -31.43 -9.28
C SER A 109 1.26 -31.41 -10.80
N LEU A 110 1.49 -30.26 -11.43
CA LEU A 110 1.77 -30.22 -12.85
C LEU A 110 3.19 -30.78 -13.01
N MET A 111 3.35 -32.07 -12.74
CA MET A 111 4.42 -32.84 -13.34
C MET A 111 4.01 -32.89 -14.80
N SER A 112 4.66 -32.07 -15.64
CA SER A 112 4.61 -32.29 -17.07
C SER A 112 5.02 -33.75 -17.29
N GLU A 113 4.06 -34.60 -17.65
CA GLU A 113 4.37 -35.82 -18.36
C GLU A 113 5.05 -35.39 -19.65
N GLY A 114 6.38 -35.34 -19.60
CA GLY A 114 7.24 -35.38 -20.78
C GLY A 114 7.12 -36.76 -21.39
N GLY A 115 5.94 -37.07 -21.92
CA GLY A 115 5.76 -38.14 -22.88
C GLY A 115 6.24 -37.66 -24.23
N ARG A 116 7.22 -38.38 -24.80
CA ARG A 116 7.34 -38.75 -26.22
C ARG A 116 8.80 -39.13 -26.54
N PRO A 117 9.02 -39.89 -27.62
CA PRO A 117 8.42 -41.17 -28.04
C PRO A 117 9.41 -42.34 -27.89
#